data_AF-A0A3Q9FL58-F1
#
_entry.id   AF-A0A3Q9FL58-F1
#
_cell.length_a   1.000
_cell.length_b   1.000
_cell.length_c   1.000
_cell.angle_alpha   90.00
_cell.angle_beta   90.00
_cell.angle_gamma   90.00
#
_symmetry.space_group_name_H-M   'P 1'
#
loop_
_entity.id
_entity.type
_entity.pdbx_description
1 polymer ?
#
loop_
_entity_poly.entity_id
_entity_poly.type
_entity_poly.pdbx_seq_one_letter_code
_entity_poly.pdbx_strand_id
1 'polypeptide(L)'
;MFVHNIVFRNNDRFAITTLLREIGENTLNHNCWNRKLNKPRRLNQFFLEANEHGTKLKYRYPKKGVHTIMEVDKYELPECGWIRVKVK
;
A
#
# COMPACT_ATOMS: atom_id res chain seq x y z
N MET A 1 -25.36 6.96 9.48
CA MET A 1 -24.30 7.94 9.19
C MET A 1 -23.39 7.35 8.12
N PHE A 2 -23.45 7.83 6.89
CA PHE A 2 -22.51 7.41 5.85
C PHE A 2 -21.21 8.20 6.06
N VAL A 3 -20.32 7.67 6.90
CA VAL A 3 -18.96 8.17 6.98
C VAL A 3 -18.32 7.82 5.65
N HIS A 4 -18.29 8.81 4.74
CA HIS A 4 -17.51 8.68 3.54
C HIS A 4 -16.05 8.55 3.98
N ASN A 5 -15.51 7.34 4.00
CA ASN A 5 -14.14 7.08 4.39
C ASN A 5 -13.24 7.76 3.34
N ILE A 6 -12.73 8.93 3.69
CA ILE A 6 -11.76 9.64 2.88
C ILE A 6 -10.40 9.04 3.22
N VAL A 7 -9.66 8.69 2.19
CA VAL A 7 -8.28 8.19 2.32
C VAL A 7 -7.38 9.02 1.42
N PHE A 8 -6.08 9.03 1.72
CA PHE A 8 -5.06 9.63 0.87
C PHE A 8 -4.29 8.51 0.20
N ARG A 9 -4.09 8.59 -1.11
CA ARG A 9 -3.32 7.59 -1.87
C ARG A 9 -2.09 8.19 -2.50
N ASN A 10 -0.99 7.46 -2.49
CA ASN A 10 0.24 7.82 -3.15
C ASN A 10 0.69 6.70 -4.09
N ASN A 11 0.95 7.04 -5.35
CA ASN A 11 1.39 6.10 -6.40
C ASN A 11 2.80 6.43 -6.93
N ASP A 12 3.56 7.23 -6.19
CA ASP A 12 4.93 7.59 -6.56
C ASP A 12 5.79 6.33 -6.64
N ARG A 13 6.25 6.04 -7.86
CA ARG A 13 7.05 4.84 -8.15
C ARG A 13 8.41 4.88 -7.47
N PHE A 14 9.00 6.05 -7.31
CA PHE A 14 10.30 6.19 -6.67
C PHE A 14 10.17 5.88 -5.17
N ALA A 15 9.24 6.54 -4.48
CA ALA A 15 8.99 6.31 -3.06
C ALA A 15 8.61 4.84 -2.78
N ILE A 16 7.72 4.26 -3.59
CA ILE A 16 7.33 2.85 -3.45
C ILE A 16 8.52 1.92 -3.69
N THR A 17 9.39 2.20 -4.67
CA THR A 17 10.56 1.36 -4.93
C THR A 17 11.54 1.39 -3.77
N THR A 18 11.82 2.58 -3.23
CA THR A 18 12.68 2.76 -2.05
C THR A 18 12.11 2.02 -0.85
N LEU A 19 10.82 2.22 -0.56
CA LEU A 19 10.12 1.53 0.52
C LEU A 19 10.18 0.00 0.38
N LEU A 20 9.96 -0.53 -0.82
CA LEU A 20 10.02 -1.99 -1.05
C LEU A 20 11.44 -2.54 -0.84
N ARG A 21 12.49 -1.76 -1.14
CA ARG A 21 13.88 -2.14 -0.86
C ARG A 21 14.15 -2.18 0.64
N GLU A 22 13.66 -1.19 1.38
CA GLU A 22 13.79 -1.14 2.85
C GLU A 22 13.01 -2.24 3.57
N ILE A 23 11.79 -2.54 3.12
CA ILE A 23 10.99 -3.65 3.65
C ILE A 23 11.72 -5.00 3.42
N GLY A 24 12.32 -5.15 2.26
CA GLY A 24 13.01 -6.37 1.84
C GLY A 24 12.05 -7.46 1.35
N GLU A 25 12.56 -8.30 0.43
CA GLU A 25 11.75 -9.33 -0.24
C GLU A 25 11.18 -10.37 0.74
N ASN A 26 11.97 -10.81 1.72
CA ASN A 26 11.55 -11.84 2.67
C ASN A 26 10.36 -11.37 3.52
N THR A 27 10.42 -10.15 4.06
CA THR A 27 9.34 -9.54 4.84
C THR A 27 8.08 -9.37 4.01
N LEU A 28 8.23 -8.87 2.77
CA LEU A 28 7.11 -8.66 1.86
C LEU A 28 6.42 -9.98 1.52
N ASN A 29 7.20 -11.01 1.17
CA ASN A 29 6.68 -12.34 0.86
C ASN A 29 5.99 -12.94 2.09
N HIS A 30 6.60 -12.88 3.28
CA HIS A 30 6.00 -13.38 4.51
C HIS A 30 4.62 -12.74 4.79
N ASN A 31 4.52 -11.41 4.66
CA ASN A 31 3.25 -10.70 4.83
C ASN A 31 2.20 -11.09 3.78
N CYS A 32 2.61 -11.28 2.52
CA CYS A 32 1.70 -11.75 1.47
C CYS A 32 1.17 -13.16 1.79
N TRP A 33 2.05 -14.07 2.20
CA TRP A 33 1.70 -15.45 2.54
C TRP A 33 0.73 -15.52 3.73
N ASN A 34 1.01 -14.81 4.81
CA ASN A 34 0.12 -14.75 5.98
C ASN A 34 -1.29 -14.25 5.63
N ARG A 35 -1.39 -13.39 4.61
CA ARG A 35 -2.66 -12.87 4.10
C ARG A 35 -3.28 -13.71 2.97
N LYS A 36 -2.70 -14.88 2.64
CA LYS A 36 -3.14 -15.75 1.53
C LYS A 36 -3.16 -15.00 0.18
N LEU A 37 -2.21 -14.08 0.00
CA LEU A 37 -1.98 -13.32 -1.22
C LEU A 37 -0.83 -13.93 -2.02
N ASN A 38 -0.93 -13.84 -3.34
CA ASN A 38 0.16 -14.25 -4.22
C ASN A 38 1.29 -13.23 -4.15
N LYS A 39 2.52 -13.66 -4.46
CA LYS A 39 3.65 -12.74 -4.59
C LYS A 39 3.33 -11.61 -5.59
N PRO A 40 3.44 -10.33 -5.20
CA PRO A 40 3.31 -9.19 -6.10
C PRO A 40 4.32 -9.26 -7.25
N ARG A 41 3.89 -8.97 -8.48
CA ARG A 41 4.75 -9.12 -9.69
C ARG A 41 5.06 -7.82 -10.43
N ARG A 42 4.25 -6.79 -10.21
CA ARG A 42 4.30 -5.54 -10.99
C ARG A 42 4.35 -4.35 -10.06
N LEU A 43 5.43 -3.57 -10.12
CA LEU A 43 5.63 -2.38 -9.30
C LEU A 43 4.46 -1.39 -9.42
N ASN A 44 3.93 -1.19 -10.64
CA ASN A 44 2.86 -0.23 -10.91
C ASN A 44 1.47 -0.58 -10.31
N GLN A 45 1.34 -1.73 -9.65
CA GLN A 45 0.11 -2.11 -8.94
C GLN A 45 0.21 -1.84 -7.43
N PHE A 46 1.41 -1.49 -6.94
CA PHE A 46 1.59 -1.02 -5.58
C PHE A 46 1.16 0.44 -5.44
N PHE A 47 0.66 0.77 -4.27
CA PHE A 47 0.40 2.14 -3.85
C PHE A 47 0.29 2.22 -2.33
N LEU A 48 0.51 3.41 -1.79
CA LEU A 48 0.28 3.70 -0.39
C LEU A 48 -1.14 4.23 -0.20
N GLU A 49 -1.76 3.86 0.91
CA GLU A 49 -3.03 4.43 1.35
C GLU A 49 -2.91 4.81 2.82
N ALA A 50 -3.13 6.09 3.11
CA ALA A 50 -3.13 6.64 4.45
C ALA A 50 -4.55 7.06 4.86
N ASN A 51 -4.88 6.84 6.12
CA ASN A 51 -6.09 7.32 6.76
C ASN A 51 -5.80 7.69 8.23
N GLU A 52 -6.84 7.93 9.01
CA GLU A 52 -6.71 8.28 10.44
C GLU A 52 -6.03 7.21 11.31
N HIS A 53 -5.93 5.97 10.83
CA HIS A 53 -5.30 4.87 11.57
C HIS A 53 -3.85 4.60 11.15
N GLY A 54 -3.34 5.28 10.13
CA GLY A 54 -1.98 5.09 9.63
C GLY A 54 -1.90 4.77 8.14
N THR A 55 -0.72 4.36 7.71
CA THR A 55 -0.33 4.19 6.31
C THR A 55 -0.10 2.73 5.96
N LYS A 56 -0.72 2.30 4.87
CA LYS A 56 -0.72 0.90 4.43
C LYS A 56 -0.14 0.80 3.03
N LEU A 57 0.78 -0.16 2.86
CA LEU A 57 1.20 -0.61 1.54
C LEU A 57 0.12 -1.54 0.97
N LYS A 58 -0.47 -1.14 -0.16
CA LYS A 58 -1.51 -1.90 -0.85
C LYS A 58 -1.04 -2.36 -2.22
N TYR A 59 -1.69 -3.42 -2.72
CA TYR A 59 -1.46 -3.96 -4.05
C TYR A 59 -2.77 -4.28 -4.76
N ARG A 60 -2.85 -3.93 -6.04
CA ARG A 60 -3.97 -4.30 -6.91
C ARG A 60 -3.69 -5.62 -7.62
N TYR A 61 -4.35 -6.68 -7.15
CA TYR A 61 -4.32 -8.00 -7.78
C TYR A 61 -5.36 -8.06 -8.91
N PRO A 62 -5.00 -8.46 -10.15
CA PRO A 62 -5.91 -8.47 -11.28
C PRO A 62 -7.24 -9.22 -11.07
N LYS A 63 -7.21 -10.33 -10.30
CA LYS A 63 -8.40 -11.14 -10.01
C LYS A 63 -9.00 -10.95 -8.62
N LYS A 64 -8.22 -10.42 -7.65
CA LYS A 64 -8.65 -10.29 -6.24
C LYS A 64 -8.99 -8.85 -5.84
N GLY A 65 -8.69 -7.87 -6.68
CA GLY A 65 -8.88 -6.45 -6.36
C GLY A 65 -7.74 -5.88 -5.50
N VAL A 66 -8.03 -4.80 -4.77
CA VAL A 66 -7.07 -4.11 -3.91
C VAL A 66 -6.98 -4.80 -2.56
N HIS A 67 -5.76 -5.15 -2.15
CA HIS A 67 -5.50 -5.75 -0.84
C HIS A 67 -4.38 -5.02 -0.12
N THR A 68 -4.50 -4.92 1.21
CA THR A 68 -3.43 -4.47 2.08
C THR A 68 -2.40 -5.56 2.24
N ILE A 69 -1.12 -5.23 2.05
CA ILE A 69 0.00 -6.14 2.33
C ILE A 69 0.47 -5.93 3.77
N MET A 70 0.77 -4.69 4.16
CA MET A 70 1.27 -4.37 5.51
C MET A 70 1.09 -2.89 5.86
N GLU A 71 1.20 -2.58 7.14
CA GLU A 71 1.36 -1.22 7.67
C GLU A 71 2.81 -0.79 7.54
N VAL A 72 3.02 0.50 7.27
CA VAL A 72 4.33 1.06 6.92
C VAL A 72 4.68 2.33 7.68
N ASP A 73 3.97 2.64 8.77
CA ASP A 73 4.21 3.84 9.59
C ASP A 73 5.60 3.92 10.24
N LYS A 74 6.32 2.78 10.28
CA LYS A 74 7.70 2.72 10.79
C LYS A 74 8.78 3.01 9.73
N TYR A 75 8.39 3.22 8.47
CA TYR A 75 9.31 3.49 7.37
C TYR A 75 9.24 4.95 6.96
N GLU A 76 10.21 5.40 6.18
CA GLU A 76 10.15 6.73 5.56
C GLU A 76 9.04 6.77 4.51
N LEU A 77 8.14 7.74 4.64
CA LEU A 77 6.98 7.90 3.77
C LEU A 77 7.14 9.16 2.92
N PRO A 78 6.59 9.17 1.69
CA PRO A 78 6.68 10.35 0.83
C PRO A 78 5.95 11.54 1.47
N GLU A 79 6.57 12.72 1.47
CA GLU A 79 5.97 13.94 2.02
C GLU A 79 4.91 14.55 1.07
N CYS A 80 5.01 14.30 -0.23
CA CYS A 80 4.16 14.88 -1.26
C CYS A 80 3.56 13.82 -2.20
N GLY A 81 2.68 14.23 -3.11
CA GLY A 81 2.06 13.33 -4.09
C GLY A 81 0.84 12.54 -3.57
N TRP A 82 0.36 12.88 -2.37
CA TRP A 82 -0.86 12.31 -1.80
C TRP A 82 -2.11 12.89 -2.45
N ILE A 83 -2.96 12.02 -2.96
CA ILE A 83 -4.23 12.38 -3.60
C ILE A 83 -5.37 11.94 -2.69
N ARG A 84 -6.26 12.88 -2.35
CA ARG A 84 -7.48 12.60 -1.59
C ARG A 84 -8.44 11.77 -2.44
N VAL A 85 -8.86 10.62 -1.94
CA VAL A 85 -9.77 9.69 -2.60
C VAL A 85 -10.94 9.38 -1.67
N LYS A 86 -12.15 9.47 -2.21
CA LYS A 86 -13.37 9.02 -1.54
C LYS A 86 -13.55 7.53 -1.81
N VAL A 87 -13.42 6.68 -0.79
CA VAL A 87 -13.79 5.27 -0.92
C VAL A 87 -15.27 5.08 -0.55
N LYS A 88 -15.96 4.24 -1.32
CA LYS A 88 -17.37 3.90 -1.15
C LYS A 88 -17.53 2.74 -0.19
#